data_AF-A0A3D0LT76-F1
#
_entry.id   AF-A0A3D0LT76-F1
#
_cell.length_a   1.000
_cell.length_b   1.000
_cell.length_c   1.000
_cell.angle_alpha   90.00
_cell.angle_beta   90.00
_cell.angle_gamma   90.00
#
_symmetry.space_group_name_H-M   'P 1'
#
loop_
_entity.id
_entity.type
_entity.pdbx_description
1 polymer ?
#
loop_
_entity_poly.entity_id
_entity_poly.type
_entity_poly.pdbx_seq_one_letter_code
_entity_poly.pdbx_strand_id
1 'polypeptide(L)'
;MPKFTANQLKALVYNAVGRTSEVGGLPAYQLQIAANIVNGAFVPVGKSGYSLGVFQFDYGQHPKSNANALVQAYNAWAPASEQIVGKDQTTFISALISDGKQIAQNNLYLPLTDPHRLKLDKFFASGTGRNFIAKLDQQWFTQKLSGIAQQANNSLTVARMSKADVPQAIAAVVKVYNQNPTVGQALLRDMQNTAMTLTGITNKVITIVKKTYSSGVSGGIIASITSGMENAKTGARLYYQLETSKSRLGTMWRAQEASDPTLMQSLNANPSAPYFDLMFRKATFGLNAVNLNEKGVNHVMTGPLKHAPDETYFEGITSKGVPIILDSSTNKGWQYINGHWAPLDNSSGAFIHKDKNGHWHIAALTNPSSFYADNASAVADSLLTQTSAYWMVAG
;
A
#
# COMPACT_ATOMS: atom_id res chain seq x y z
N MET A 1 6.61 -11.54 27.11
CA MET A 1 6.87 -10.27 26.39
C MET A 1 5.57 -9.51 26.22
N PRO A 2 5.56 -8.16 26.20
CA PRO A 2 4.31 -7.45 25.96
C PRO A 2 3.84 -7.73 24.54
N LYS A 3 2.62 -8.25 24.45
CA LYS A 3 1.91 -8.48 23.19
C LYS A 3 1.60 -7.14 22.53
N PHE A 4 1.48 -7.11 21.21
CA PHE A 4 1.04 -5.91 20.51
C PHE A 4 -0.37 -5.52 21.00
N THR A 5 -0.60 -4.24 21.24
CA THR A 5 -1.94 -3.72 21.54
C THR A 5 -2.84 -3.81 20.30
N ALA A 6 -4.15 -3.64 20.47
CA ALA A 6 -5.08 -3.60 19.34
C ALA A 6 -4.73 -2.49 18.34
N ASN A 7 -4.30 -1.31 18.83
CA ASN A 7 -3.87 -0.20 17.97
C ASN A 7 -2.59 -0.53 17.20
N GLN A 8 -1.60 -1.15 17.84
CA GLN A 8 -0.37 -1.57 17.16
C GLN A 8 -0.63 -2.67 16.12
N LEU A 9 -1.53 -3.62 16.41
CA LEU A 9 -1.95 -4.61 15.43
C LEU A 9 -2.67 -3.95 14.24
N LYS A 10 -3.53 -2.97 14.51
CA LYS A 10 -4.20 -2.20 13.45
C LYS A 10 -3.17 -1.46 12.59
N ALA A 11 -2.23 -0.74 13.21
CA ALA A 11 -1.16 -0.04 12.50
C ALA A 11 -0.30 -1.00 11.67
N LEU A 12 0.13 -2.11 12.25
CA LEU A 12 0.89 -3.15 11.56
C LEU A 12 0.14 -3.67 10.34
N VAL A 13 -1.13 -4.05 10.48
CA VAL A 13 -1.91 -4.64 9.39
C VAL A 13 -2.20 -3.63 8.28
N TYR A 14 -2.62 -2.40 8.61
CA TYR A 14 -2.87 -1.37 7.59
C TYR A 14 -1.63 -1.04 6.77
N ASN A 15 -0.47 -0.94 7.43
CA ASN A 15 0.73 -0.45 6.79
C ASN A 15 1.56 -1.58 6.14
N ALA A 16 1.74 -2.71 6.82
CA ALA A 16 2.50 -3.83 6.26
C ALA A 16 1.69 -4.67 5.28
N VAL A 17 0.43 -5.00 5.61
CA VAL A 17 -0.42 -5.81 4.71
C VAL A 17 -1.06 -4.92 3.66
N GLY A 18 -1.82 -3.90 4.08
CA GLY A 18 -2.54 -3.03 3.15
C GLY A 18 -1.62 -2.24 2.22
N ARG A 19 -0.80 -1.33 2.78
CA ARG A 19 0.05 -0.46 1.95
C ARG A 19 1.22 -1.17 1.28
N THR A 20 2.03 -1.92 2.03
CA THR A 20 3.22 -2.53 1.43
C THR A 20 2.87 -3.66 0.48
N SER A 21 1.91 -4.51 0.83
CA SER A 21 1.67 -5.74 0.08
C SER A 21 0.46 -5.74 -0.85
N GLU A 22 -0.65 -5.07 -0.52
CA GLU A 22 -1.82 -5.03 -1.41
C GLU A 22 -1.69 -3.88 -2.41
N VAL A 23 -1.46 -2.67 -1.91
CA VAL A 23 -1.34 -1.47 -2.75
C VAL A 23 0.03 -1.40 -3.40
N GLY A 24 1.11 -1.53 -2.63
CA GLY A 24 2.47 -1.30 -3.10
C GLY A 24 2.58 0.04 -3.83
N GLY A 25 2.98 0.01 -5.10
CA GLY A 25 3.07 1.20 -5.96
C GLY A 25 1.76 1.69 -6.57
N LEU A 26 0.63 1.00 -6.35
CA LEU A 26 -0.66 1.34 -6.95
C LEU A 26 -1.39 2.46 -6.16
N PRO A 27 -2.40 3.13 -6.74
CA PRO A 27 -3.13 4.20 -6.05
C PRO A 27 -4.25 3.66 -5.12
N ALA A 28 -4.11 3.79 -3.80
CA ALA A 28 -5.13 3.33 -2.84
C ALA A 28 -6.49 4.05 -2.94
N TYR A 29 -6.52 5.24 -3.55
CA TYR A 29 -7.69 6.13 -3.64
C TYR A 29 -8.23 6.23 -5.08
N GLN A 30 -8.12 5.16 -5.85
CA GLN A 30 -8.67 5.06 -7.21
C GLN A 30 -9.19 3.65 -7.43
N LEU A 31 -10.14 3.50 -8.37
CA LEU A 31 -10.54 2.17 -8.82
C LEU A 31 -9.36 1.49 -9.53
N GLN A 32 -9.07 0.27 -9.10
CA GLN A 32 -8.06 -0.58 -9.70
C GLN A 32 -8.72 -1.79 -10.36
N ILE A 33 -8.05 -2.35 -11.35
CA ILE A 33 -8.40 -3.64 -11.94
C ILE A 33 -7.10 -4.41 -12.14
N ALA A 34 -7.07 -5.67 -11.72
CA ALA A 34 -5.95 -6.54 -12.04
C ALA A 34 -6.01 -6.85 -13.54
N ALA A 35 -5.14 -6.26 -14.35
CA ALA A 35 -5.15 -6.40 -15.80
C ALA A 35 -3.75 -6.20 -16.40
N ASN A 36 -3.48 -6.90 -17.50
CA ASN A 36 -2.35 -6.65 -18.38
C ASN A 36 -2.76 -5.65 -19.46
N ILE A 37 -1.83 -4.85 -19.97
CA ILE A 37 -2.06 -4.03 -21.17
C ILE A 37 -1.46 -4.76 -22.36
N VAL A 38 -2.29 -5.16 -23.31
CA VAL A 38 -1.87 -5.81 -24.57
C VAL A 38 -2.38 -4.93 -25.71
N ASN A 39 -1.46 -4.36 -26.51
CA ASN A 39 -1.78 -3.47 -27.62
C ASN A 39 -2.72 -2.29 -27.24
N GLY A 40 -2.52 -1.71 -26.06
CA GLY A 40 -3.35 -0.60 -25.54
C GLY A 40 -4.70 -1.03 -24.97
N ALA A 41 -5.08 -2.31 -25.08
CA ALA A 41 -6.28 -2.85 -24.47
C ALA A 41 -5.97 -3.49 -23.10
N PHE A 42 -6.82 -3.21 -22.11
CA PHE A 42 -6.74 -3.84 -20.79
C PHE A 42 -7.33 -5.25 -20.86
N VAL A 43 -6.52 -6.25 -20.49
CA VAL A 43 -6.88 -7.66 -20.41
C VAL A 43 -6.87 -8.06 -18.93
N PRO A 44 -8.04 -8.23 -18.29
CA PRO A 44 -8.13 -8.63 -16.89
C PRO A 44 -7.34 -9.90 -16.58
N VAL A 45 -6.68 -9.93 -15.42
CA VAL A 45 -5.92 -11.08 -14.92
C VAL A 45 -6.78 -11.82 -13.90
N GLY A 46 -7.16 -13.06 -14.23
CA GLY A 46 -7.89 -13.94 -13.33
C GLY A 46 -9.38 -13.57 -13.20
N LYS A 47 -9.93 -13.79 -12.00
CA LYS A 47 -11.36 -13.57 -11.66
C LYS A 47 -11.60 -12.30 -10.85
N SER A 48 -10.59 -11.43 -10.68
CA SER A 48 -10.77 -10.21 -9.88
C SER A 48 -11.44 -9.12 -10.70
N GLY A 49 -12.36 -8.37 -10.10
CA GLY A 49 -13.06 -7.26 -10.72
C GLY A 49 -12.40 -5.91 -10.42
N TYR A 50 -13.22 -4.87 -10.31
CA TYR A 50 -12.75 -3.58 -9.81
C TYR A 50 -12.50 -3.62 -8.31
N SER A 51 -11.38 -3.08 -7.84
CA SER A 51 -11.02 -3.01 -6.42
C SER A 51 -10.75 -1.57 -5.93
N LEU A 52 -10.89 -1.35 -4.62
CA LEU A 52 -10.71 -0.05 -3.98
C LEU A 52 -10.12 -0.18 -2.56
N GLY A 53 -9.38 0.84 -2.12
CA GLY A 53 -8.88 0.94 -0.74
C GLY A 53 -7.55 0.23 -0.48
N VAL A 54 -7.02 0.39 0.73
CA VAL A 54 -5.69 -0.16 1.07
C VAL A 54 -5.69 -1.68 1.18
N PHE A 55 -6.84 -2.30 1.45
CA PHE A 55 -6.97 -3.76 1.44
C PHE A 55 -7.50 -4.33 0.11
N GLN A 56 -7.65 -3.49 -0.92
CA GLN A 56 -8.10 -3.88 -2.26
C GLN A 56 -9.45 -4.61 -2.22
N PHE A 57 -10.48 -3.96 -1.68
CA PHE A 57 -11.83 -4.49 -1.64
C PHE A 57 -12.35 -4.74 -3.07
N ASP A 58 -12.53 -6.00 -3.46
CA ASP A 58 -12.89 -6.42 -4.83
C ASP A 58 -14.41 -6.48 -5.01
N TYR A 59 -14.97 -5.50 -5.73
CA TYR A 59 -16.40 -5.44 -6.02
C TYR A 59 -16.92 -6.64 -6.82
N GLY A 60 -16.08 -7.28 -7.65
CA GLY A 60 -16.43 -8.46 -8.43
C GLY A 60 -16.65 -9.72 -7.59
N GLN A 61 -16.13 -9.74 -6.35
CA GLN A 61 -16.27 -10.86 -5.41
C GLN A 61 -17.22 -10.54 -4.25
N HIS A 62 -17.94 -9.42 -4.34
CA HIS A 62 -18.77 -8.91 -3.26
C HIS A 62 -20.21 -8.63 -3.70
N PRO A 63 -21.17 -8.57 -2.75
CA PRO A 63 -22.55 -8.30 -3.07
C PRO A 63 -22.73 -6.95 -3.76
N LYS A 64 -23.70 -6.90 -4.70
CA LYS A 64 -24.11 -5.68 -5.42
C LYS A 64 -24.41 -4.49 -4.51
N SER A 65 -24.83 -4.73 -3.27
CA SER A 65 -25.08 -3.68 -2.27
C SER A 65 -23.86 -2.77 -2.04
N ASN A 66 -22.63 -3.27 -2.17
CA ASN A 66 -21.44 -2.46 -1.96
C ASN A 66 -21.18 -1.52 -3.15
N ALA A 67 -21.37 -2.00 -4.38
CA ALA A 67 -21.31 -1.14 -5.56
C ALA A 67 -22.42 -0.08 -5.55
N ASN A 68 -23.63 -0.44 -5.10
CA ASN A 68 -24.71 0.52 -4.87
C ASN A 68 -24.31 1.57 -3.82
N ALA A 69 -23.71 1.16 -2.70
CA ALA A 69 -23.29 2.07 -1.65
C ALA A 69 -22.22 3.07 -2.14
N LEU A 70 -21.29 2.62 -3.00
CA LEU A 70 -20.32 3.52 -3.65
C LEU A 70 -21.01 4.57 -4.52
N VAL A 71 -21.91 4.15 -5.41
CA VAL A 71 -22.62 5.10 -6.30
C VAL A 71 -23.52 6.04 -5.51
N GLN A 72 -24.17 5.56 -4.44
CA GLN A 72 -24.97 6.39 -3.55
C GLN A 72 -24.10 7.42 -2.81
N ALA A 73 -22.95 7.02 -2.29
CA ALA A 73 -22.02 7.93 -1.62
C ALA A 73 -21.49 9.00 -2.58
N TYR A 74 -21.19 8.63 -3.83
CA TYR A 74 -20.83 9.56 -4.89
C TYR A 74 -21.97 10.55 -5.18
N ASN A 75 -23.19 10.06 -5.44
CA ASN A 75 -24.33 10.89 -5.80
C ASN A 75 -24.74 11.86 -4.68
N ALA A 76 -24.55 11.47 -3.42
CA ALA A 76 -24.80 12.35 -2.27
C ALA A 76 -23.78 13.50 -2.16
N TRP A 77 -22.56 13.31 -2.69
CA TRP A 77 -21.51 14.33 -2.72
C TRP A 77 -21.56 15.20 -3.98
N ALA A 78 -21.93 14.61 -5.12
CA ALA A 78 -21.88 15.26 -6.42
C ALA A 78 -23.04 16.26 -6.63
N PRO A 79 -22.81 17.37 -7.38
CA PRO A 79 -23.90 18.21 -7.88
C PRO A 79 -24.91 17.39 -8.70
N ALA A 80 -26.18 17.79 -8.70
CA ALA A 80 -27.25 17.07 -9.41
C ALA A 80 -26.93 16.82 -10.90
N SER A 81 -26.24 17.75 -11.56
CA SER A 81 -25.81 17.63 -12.96
C SER A 81 -24.70 16.58 -13.19
N GLU A 82 -23.99 16.15 -12.16
CA GLU A 82 -22.90 15.18 -12.26
C GLU A 82 -23.26 13.78 -11.76
N GLN A 83 -24.41 13.62 -11.09
CA GLN A 83 -24.85 12.33 -10.53
C GLN A 83 -24.91 11.22 -11.58
N ILE A 84 -24.57 10.00 -11.18
CA ILE A 84 -24.69 8.78 -11.98
C ILE A 84 -26.04 8.15 -11.65
N VAL A 85 -27.03 8.32 -12.53
CA VAL A 85 -28.43 7.91 -12.28
C VAL A 85 -29.02 7.12 -13.46
N GLY A 86 -30.17 6.47 -13.23
CA GLY A 86 -30.94 5.81 -14.29
C GLY A 86 -30.19 4.65 -14.97
N LYS A 87 -30.15 4.69 -16.31
CA LYS A 87 -29.50 3.65 -17.12
C LYS A 87 -27.98 3.63 -16.90
N ASP A 88 -27.37 4.80 -16.77
CA ASP A 88 -25.91 4.92 -16.56
C ASP A 88 -25.50 4.29 -15.23
N GLN A 89 -26.28 4.53 -14.18
CA GLN A 89 -26.08 3.86 -12.88
C GLN A 89 -26.15 2.34 -13.00
N THR A 90 -27.14 1.80 -13.71
CA THR A 90 -27.32 0.36 -13.85
C THR A 90 -26.14 -0.27 -14.60
N THR A 91 -25.72 0.34 -15.71
CA THR A 91 -24.56 -0.11 -16.49
C THR A 91 -23.27 -0.04 -15.68
N PHE A 92 -23.06 1.07 -14.97
CA PHE A 92 -21.86 1.29 -14.19
C PHE A 92 -21.74 0.32 -13.01
N ILE A 93 -22.83 0.09 -12.26
CA ILE A 93 -22.86 -0.93 -11.21
C ILE A 93 -22.59 -2.32 -11.79
N SER A 94 -23.17 -2.64 -12.95
CA SER A 94 -22.93 -3.93 -13.61
C SER A 94 -21.45 -4.12 -13.93
N ALA A 95 -20.75 -3.07 -14.41
CA ALA A 95 -19.32 -3.13 -14.65
C ALA A 95 -18.51 -3.32 -13.36
N LEU A 96 -18.86 -2.60 -12.28
CA LEU A 96 -18.17 -2.71 -10.98
C LEU A 96 -18.26 -4.12 -10.37
N ILE A 97 -19.45 -4.76 -10.43
CA ILE A 97 -19.67 -6.09 -9.84
C ILE A 97 -19.24 -7.24 -10.75
N SER A 98 -18.76 -6.95 -11.96
CA SER A 98 -18.32 -7.98 -12.89
C SER A 98 -16.94 -8.48 -12.47
N ASP A 99 -16.76 -9.80 -12.52
CA ASP A 99 -15.45 -10.41 -12.37
C ASP A 99 -14.57 -10.16 -13.61
N GLY A 100 -13.26 -10.39 -13.51
CA GLY A 100 -12.32 -10.13 -14.62
C GLY A 100 -12.67 -10.87 -15.91
N LYS A 101 -13.26 -12.08 -15.81
CA LYS A 101 -13.68 -12.85 -16.98
C LYS A 101 -14.90 -12.20 -17.64
N GLN A 102 -15.88 -11.78 -16.85
CA GLN A 102 -17.07 -11.08 -17.33
C GLN A 102 -16.71 -9.73 -17.94
N ILE A 103 -15.77 -8.99 -17.35
CA ILE A 103 -15.27 -7.72 -17.91
C ILE A 103 -14.67 -7.95 -19.29
N ALA A 104 -13.81 -8.97 -19.45
CA ALA A 104 -13.18 -9.30 -20.71
C ALA A 104 -14.19 -9.78 -21.76
N GLN A 105 -15.11 -10.68 -21.39
CA GLN A 105 -16.08 -11.29 -22.32
C GLN A 105 -17.14 -10.31 -22.81
N ASN A 106 -17.53 -9.35 -21.97
CA ASN A 106 -18.64 -8.43 -22.26
C ASN A 106 -18.16 -7.01 -22.58
N ASN A 107 -16.85 -6.79 -22.71
CA ASN A 107 -16.24 -5.48 -22.95
C ASN A 107 -16.70 -4.40 -21.93
N LEU A 108 -16.74 -4.76 -20.65
CA LEU A 108 -17.20 -3.87 -19.56
C LEU A 108 -16.06 -3.07 -18.93
N TYR A 109 -14.94 -2.95 -19.65
CA TYR A 109 -13.78 -2.21 -19.17
C TYR A 109 -14.07 -0.70 -19.17
N LEU A 110 -13.84 -0.07 -18.02
CA LEU A 110 -13.87 1.37 -17.80
C LEU A 110 -12.44 1.95 -17.97
N PRO A 111 -12.09 2.50 -19.14
CA PRO A 111 -10.79 3.14 -19.35
C PRO A 111 -10.54 4.28 -18.36
N LEU A 112 -9.28 4.68 -18.19
CA LEU A 112 -8.92 5.84 -17.36
C LEU A 112 -9.63 7.13 -17.82
N THR A 113 -10.02 7.21 -19.08
CA THR A 113 -10.77 8.32 -19.68
C THR A 113 -12.29 8.17 -19.58
N ASP A 114 -12.80 7.09 -18.97
CA ASP A 114 -14.23 6.88 -18.80
C ASP A 114 -14.85 8.01 -17.95
N PRO A 115 -15.93 8.67 -18.40
CA PRO A 115 -16.52 9.79 -17.68
C PRO A 115 -17.00 9.45 -16.26
N HIS A 116 -17.49 8.24 -16.02
CA HIS A 116 -17.91 7.80 -14.68
C HIS A 116 -16.71 7.50 -13.79
N ARG A 117 -15.63 6.95 -14.36
CA ARG A 117 -14.37 6.77 -13.62
C ARG A 117 -13.76 8.10 -13.21
N LEU A 118 -13.68 9.08 -14.12
CA LEU A 118 -13.16 10.41 -13.81
C LEU A 118 -13.99 11.12 -12.72
N LYS A 119 -15.31 10.92 -12.73
CA LYS A 119 -16.21 11.40 -11.65
C LYS A 119 -15.87 10.76 -10.30
N LEU A 120 -15.65 9.44 -10.26
CA LEU A 120 -15.23 8.76 -9.04
C LEU A 120 -13.83 9.16 -8.57
N ASP A 121 -12.88 9.38 -9.48
CA ASP A 121 -11.53 9.82 -9.10
C ASP A 121 -11.57 11.19 -8.41
N LYS A 122 -12.41 12.12 -8.88
CA LYS A 122 -12.67 13.39 -8.17
C LYS A 122 -13.25 13.16 -6.78
N PHE A 123 -14.22 12.25 -6.68
CA PHE A 123 -14.82 11.91 -5.39
C PHE A 123 -13.79 11.31 -4.43
N PHE A 124 -12.98 10.35 -4.86
CA PHE A 124 -11.95 9.73 -4.02
C PHE A 124 -10.82 10.67 -3.64
N ALA A 125 -10.53 11.70 -4.45
CA ALA A 125 -9.62 12.76 -4.08
C ALA A 125 -10.17 13.65 -2.94
N SER A 126 -11.50 13.80 -2.86
CA SER A 126 -12.19 14.62 -1.84
C SER A 126 -12.12 14.02 -0.43
N GLY A 127 -12.29 14.87 0.59
CA GLY A 127 -12.39 14.41 1.99
C GLY A 127 -13.54 13.41 2.21
N THR A 128 -14.68 13.61 1.55
CA THR A 128 -15.85 12.71 1.66
C THR A 128 -15.55 11.33 1.06
N GLY A 129 -14.93 11.26 -0.12
CA GLY A 129 -14.57 9.99 -0.74
C GLY A 129 -13.45 9.25 -0.02
N ARG A 130 -12.43 9.96 0.50
CA ARG A 130 -11.41 9.34 1.37
C ARG A 130 -12.03 8.76 2.64
N ASN A 131 -13.00 9.46 3.25
CA ASN A 131 -13.73 8.94 4.40
C ASN A 131 -14.60 7.72 4.05
N PHE A 132 -15.19 7.67 2.86
CA PHE A 132 -15.89 6.47 2.38
C PHE A 132 -14.94 5.28 2.28
N ILE A 133 -13.78 5.46 1.65
CA ILE A 133 -12.75 4.41 1.53
C ILE A 133 -12.24 3.98 2.92
N ALA A 134 -12.00 4.94 3.82
CA ALA A 134 -11.58 4.64 5.19
C ALA A 134 -12.60 3.78 5.96
N LYS A 135 -13.90 4.06 5.80
CA LYS A 135 -14.96 3.24 6.39
C LYS A 135 -15.00 1.83 5.79
N LEU A 136 -14.83 1.71 4.46
CA LEU A 136 -14.77 0.43 3.77
C LEU A 136 -13.59 -0.43 4.27
N ASP A 137 -12.39 0.14 4.29
CA ASP A 137 -11.19 -0.54 4.80
C ASP A 137 -11.33 -0.90 6.29
N GLN A 138 -11.91 -0.01 7.11
CA GLN A 138 -12.16 -0.28 8.53
C GLN A 138 -13.13 -1.45 8.73
N GLN A 139 -14.20 -1.50 7.94
CA GLN A 139 -15.14 -2.60 7.97
C GLN A 139 -14.45 -3.91 7.60
N TRP A 140 -13.67 -3.93 6.52
CA TRP A 140 -12.93 -5.11 6.08
C TRP A 140 -11.95 -5.59 7.14
N PHE A 141 -11.13 -4.70 7.67
CA PHE A 141 -10.19 -5.00 8.74
C PHE A 141 -10.90 -5.61 9.95
N THR A 142 -11.97 -4.97 10.41
CA THR A 142 -12.72 -5.40 11.60
C THR A 142 -13.32 -6.78 11.39
N GLN A 143 -13.98 -7.01 10.25
CA GLN A 143 -14.72 -8.25 9.99
C GLN A 143 -13.83 -9.44 9.63
N LYS A 144 -12.67 -9.21 8.99
CA LYS A 144 -11.85 -10.30 8.43
C LYS A 144 -10.45 -10.44 9.01
N LEU A 145 -9.76 -9.33 9.28
CA LEU A 145 -8.31 -9.37 9.52
C LEU A 145 -7.94 -9.21 10.99
N SER A 146 -8.71 -8.43 11.75
CA SER A 146 -8.43 -8.09 13.15
C SER A 146 -8.31 -9.33 14.04
N GLY A 147 -9.25 -10.28 13.93
CA GLY A 147 -9.26 -11.52 14.69
C GLY A 147 -8.09 -12.45 14.34
N ILE A 148 -7.66 -12.47 13.07
CA ILE A 148 -6.48 -13.24 12.63
C ILE A 148 -5.20 -12.65 13.23
N ALA A 149 -5.05 -11.33 13.15
CA ALA A 149 -3.91 -10.63 13.74
C ALA A 149 -3.83 -10.85 15.26
N GLN A 150 -4.96 -10.76 15.96
CA GLN A 150 -5.03 -11.01 17.41
C GLN A 150 -4.67 -12.46 17.76
N GLN A 151 -5.18 -13.44 17.03
CA GLN A 151 -4.84 -14.85 17.25
C GLN A 151 -3.36 -15.13 16.97
N ALA A 152 -2.79 -14.55 15.92
CA ALA A 152 -1.37 -14.66 15.62
C ALA A 152 -0.50 -14.06 16.73
N ASN A 153 -0.86 -12.88 17.24
CA ASN A 153 -0.21 -12.21 18.37
C ASN A 153 -0.26 -13.03 19.67
N ASN A 154 -1.20 -13.97 19.78
CA ASN A 154 -1.35 -14.90 20.90
C ASN A 154 -0.73 -16.29 20.65
N SER A 155 -0.12 -16.52 19.49
CA SER A 155 0.40 -17.84 19.09
C SER A 155 1.69 -18.24 19.81
N LEU A 156 1.97 -19.55 19.86
CA LEU A 156 3.23 -20.08 20.39
C LEU A 156 4.44 -19.58 19.59
N THR A 157 4.29 -19.49 18.25
CA THR A 157 5.32 -18.90 17.38
C THR A 157 5.70 -17.49 17.83
N VAL A 158 4.73 -16.58 18.00
CA VAL A 158 5.01 -15.21 18.45
C VAL A 158 5.61 -15.19 19.85
N ALA A 159 5.15 -16.05 20.76
CA ALA A 159 5.68 -16.11 22.12
C ALA A 159 7.17 -16.51 22.20
N ARG A 160 7.69 -17.22 21.18
CA ARG A 160 9.08 -17.71 21.14
C ARG A 160 9.98 -16.96 20.15
N MET A 161 9.44 -16.05 19.36
CA MET A 161 10.20 -15.26 18.39
C MET A 161 10.93 -14.08 19.04
N SER A 162 11.95 -13.57 18.34
CA SER A 162 12.58 -12.30 18.69
C SER A 162 11.59 -11.14 18.49
N LYS A 163 11.78 -10.03 19.24
CA LYS A 163 10.92 -8.84 19.10
C LYS A 163 10.86 -8.30 17.67
N ALA A 164 11.97 -8.39 16.93
CA ALA A 164 12.06 -7.92 15.54
C ALA A 164 11.32 -8.82 14.54
N ASP A 165 11.14 -10.11 14.86
CA ASP A 165 10.49 -11.08 13.98
C ASP A 165 8.98 -11.18 14.21
N VAL A 166 8.51 -10.88 15.43
CA VAL A 166 7.08 -10.90 15.78
C VAL A 166 6.19 -10.16 14.78
N PRO A 167 6.42 -8.88 14.43
CA PRO A 167 5.55 -8.17 13.50
C PRO A 167 5.55 -8.80 12.10
N GLN A 168 6.69 -9.34 11.66
CA GLN A 168 6.82 -10.01 10.37
C GLN A 168 6.00 -11.32 10.33
N ALA A 169 6.03 -12.11 11.40
CA ALA A 169 5.22 -13.33 11.50
C ALA A 169 3.71 -13.05 11.52
N ILE A 170 3.28 -12.01 12.24
CA ILE A 170 1.87 -11.59 12.27
C ILE A 170 1.44 -11.11 10.88
N ALA A 171 2.22 -10.22 10.25
CA ALA A 171 1.90 -9.71 8.91
C ALA A 171 1.86 -10.83 7.86
N ALA A 172 2.78 -11.80 7.94
CA ALA A 172 2.82 -12.94 7.03
C ALA A 172 1.50 -13.74 7.06
N VAL A 173 1.04 -14.17 8.24
CA VAL A 173 -0.19 -14.97 8.34
C VAL A 173 -1.44 -14.17 7.99
N VAL A 174 -1.50 -12.88 8.36
CA VAL A 174 -2.63 -12.00 7.97
C VAL A 174 -2.69 -11.82 6.46
N LYS A 175 -1.54 -11.61 5.79
CA LYS A 175 -1.48 -11.49 4.33
C LYS A 175 -1.88 -12.80 3.64
N VAL A 176 -1.34 -13.93 4.09
CA VAL A 176 -1.70 -15.24 3.53
C VAL A 176 -3.20 -15.52 3.72
N TYR A 177 -3.77 -15.17 4.87
CA TYR A 177 -5.22 -15.27 5.10
C TYR A 177 -6.03 -14.35 4.19
N ASN A 178 -5.60 -13.10 3.99
CA ASN A 178 -6.28 -12.15 3.11
C ASN A 178 -6.32 -12.66 1.65
N GLN A 179 -5.24 -13.28 1.17
CA GLN A 179 -5.18 -13.88 -0.17
C GLN A 179 -5.93 -15.22 -0.26
N ASN A 180 -5.82 -16.04 0.78
CA ASN A 180 -6.38 -17.38 0.82
C ASN A 180 -6.73 -17.79 2.26
N PRO A 181 -8.01 -17.64 2.67
CA PRO A 181 -8.44 -17.94 4.03
C PRO A 181 -8.15 -19.39 4.47
N THR A 182 -8.27 -20.36 3.56
CA THR A 182 -7.98 -21.77 3.85
C THR A 182 -6.52 -21.99 4.21
N VAL A 183 -5.59 -21.46 3.39
CA VAL A 183 -4.15 -21.56 3.63
C VAL A 183 -3.75 -20.76 4.87
N GLY A 184 -4.27 -19.54 5.03
CA GLY A 184 -3.99 -18.69 6.18
C GLY A 184 -4.48 -19.27 7.50
N GLN A 185 -5.68 -19.86 7.52
CA GLN A 185 -6.21 -20.53 8.71
C GLN A 185 -5.42 -21.80 9.07
N ALA A 186 -4.93 -22.54 8.08
CA ALA A 186 -4.02 -23.66 8.33
C ALA A 186 -2.70 -23.17 8.94
N LEU A 187 -2.07 -22.14 8.35
CA LEU A 187 -0.84 -21.56 8.88
C LEU A 187 -1.03 -21.04 10.31
N LEU A 188 -2.12 -20.32 10.59
CA LEU A 188 -2.41 -19.80 11.92
C LEU A 188 -2.51 -20.92 12.97
N ARG A 189 -3.20 -22.01 12.64
CA ARG A 189 -3.30 -23.19 13.52
C ARG A 189 -1.92 -23.80 13.77
N ASP A 190 -1.08 -23.91 12.75
CA ASP A 190 0.26 -24.43 12.94
C ASP A 190 1.13 -23.48 13.80
N MET A 191 1.02 -22.16 13.62
CA MET A 191 1.73 -21.17 14.45
C MET A 191 1.30 -21.22 15.93
N GLN A 192 0.03 -21.54 16.19
CA GLN A 192 -0.52 -21.71 17.55
C GLN A 192 0.03 -22.96 18.24
N ASN A 193 0.27 -24.04 17.50
CA ASN A 193 0.68 -25.33 18.05
C ASN A 193 2.20 -25.56 18.04
N THR A 194 2.91 -24.97 17.08
CA THR A 194 4.34 -25.17 16.85
C THR A 194 5.04 -23.83 16.71
N ALA A 195 6.15 -23.65 17.41
CA ALA A 195 6.98 -22.47 17.23
C ALA A 195 7.77 -22.56 15.93
N MET A 196 7.73 -21.49 15.13
CA MET A 196 8.41 -21.43 13.83
C MET A 196 9.38 -20.24 13.77
N THR A 197 10.37 -20.33 12.89
CA THR A 197 11.16 -19.17 12.43
C THR A 197 10.46 -18.51 11.24
N LEU A 198 10.91 -17.33 10.80
CA LEU A 198 10.37 -16.68 9.60
C LEU A 198 10.54 -17.56 8.34
N THR A 199 11.69 -18.21 8.18
CA THR A 199 11.91 -19.19 7.11
C THR A 199 10.98 -20.41 7.25
N GLY A 200 10.74 -20.85 8.50
CA GLY A 200 9.77 -21.91 8.79
C GLY A 200 8.35 -21.56 8.36
N ILE A 201 7.91 -20.33 8.58
CA ILE A 201 6.61 -19.82 8.11
C ILE A 201 6.53 -19.89 6.58
N THR A 202 7.54 -19.38 5.87
CA THR A 202 7.58 -19.40 4.40
C THR A 202 7.50 -20.84 3.86
N ASN A 203 8.31 -21.74 4.40
CA ASN A 203 8.30 -23.15 4.00
C ASN A 203 6.95 -23.82 4.29
N LYS A 204 6.34 -23.50 5.43
CA LYS A 204 5.04 -24.07 5.82
C LYS A 204 3.92 -23.62 4.88
N VAL A 205 3.90 -22.34 4.47
CA VAL A 205 2.95 -21.85 3.46
C VAL A 205 3.08 -22.62 2.16
N ILE A 206 4.31 -22.81 1.67
CA ILE A 206 4.57 -23.60 0.45
C ILE A 206 4.02 -25.02 0.60
N THR A 207 4.26 -25.68 1.73
CA THR A 207 3.73 -27.02 2.00
C THR A 207 2.20 -27.05 2.02
N ILE A 208 1.55 -26.08 2.68
CA ILE A 208 0.09 -26.00 2.76
C ILE A 208 -0.50 -25.79 1.37
N VAL A 209 0.03 -24.84 0.59
CA VAL A 209 -0.45 -24.55 -0.77
C VAL A 209 -0.32 -25.80 -1.66
N LYS A 210 0.82 -26.49 -1.64
CA LYS A 210 1.01 -27.75 -2.39
C LYS A 210 -0.02 -28.81 -2.01
N LYS A 211 -0.39 -28.90 -0.74
CA LYS A 211 -1.41 -29.84 -0.26
C LYS A 211 -2.83 -29.42 -0.68
N THR A 212 -3.15 -28.13 -0.61
CA THR A 212 -4.49 -27.60 -0.91
C THR A 212 -4.86 -27.77 -2.38
N TYR A 213 -3.90 -27.66 -3.30
CA TYR A 213 -4.16 -27.66 -4.74
C TYR A 213 -3.74 -28.96 -5.48
N SER A 214 -3.42 -30.03 -4.75
CA SER A 214 -2.95 -31.34 -5.27
C SER A 214 -1.70 -31.24 -6.17
N SER A 215 -1.12 -32.39 -6.55
CA SER A 215 0.07 -32.50 -7.42
C SER A 215 -0.20 -32.02 -8.85
N GLY A 216 -0.24 -30.70 -9.02
CA GLY A 216 -0.46 -30.00 -10.29
C GLY A 216 -0.42 -28.47 -10.15
N VAL A 217 -0.14 -27.95 -8.95
CA VAL A 217 -0.04 -26.51 -8.68
C VAL A 217 0.98 -25.87 -9.61
N SER A 218 0.54 -24.92 -10.44
CA SER A 218 1.46 -24.10 -11.21
C SER A 218 2.35 -23.32 -10.23
N GLY A 219 3.67 -23.29 -10.48
CA GLY A 219 4.62 -22.51 -9.67
C GLY A 219 4.19 -21.05 -9.47
N GLY A 220 3.34 -20.52 -10.36
CA GLY A 220 2.73 -19.20 -10.26
C GLY A 220 1.83 -18.99 -9.03
N ILE A 221 1.03 -19.96 -8.59
CA ILE A 221 0.17 -19.79 -7.39
C ILE A 221 1.04 -19.67 -6.14
N ILE A 222 2.03 -20.56 -6.02
CA ILE A 222 2.97 -20.54 -4.90
C ILE A 222 3.72 -19.20 -4.89
N ALA A 223 4.28 -18.80 -6.04
CA ALA A 223 5.01 -17.54 -6.17
C ALA A 223 4.15 -16.31 -5.83
N SER A 224 2.87 -16.29 -6.23
CA SER A 224 1.96 -15.17 -5.94
C SER A 224 1.68 -15.03 -4.44
N ILE A 225 1.39 -16.13 -3.75
CA ILE A 225 1.15 -16.13 -2.29
C ILE A 225 2.43 -15.78 -1.53
N THR A 226 3.56 -16.39 -1.88
CA THR A 226 4.82 -16.14 -1.18
C THR A 226 5.35 -14.73 -1.43
N SER A 227 5.25 -14.20 -2.65
CA SER A 227 5.65 -12.82 -2.97
C SER A 227 4.86 -11.80 -2.15
N GLY A 228 3.53 -11.93 -2.11
CA GLY A 228 2.69 -11.07 -1.26
C GLY A 228 3.08 -11.15 0.21
N MET A 229 3.27 -12.35 0.73
CA MET A 229 3.70 -12.57 2.12
C MET A 229 5.07 -11.94 2.42
N GLU A 230 6.06 -12.07 1.51
CA GLU A 230 7.39 -11.47 1.70
C GLU A 230 7.36 -9.93 1.62
N ASN A 231 6.50 -9.36 0.77
CA ASN A 231 6.25 -7.91 0.77
C ASN A 231 5.65 -7.45 2.10
N ALA A 232 4.68 -8.19 2.64
CA ALA A 232 4.10 -7.88 3.95
C ALA A 232 5.13 -7.99 5.09
N LYS A 233 6.03 -8.99 5.05
CA LYS A 233 7.15 -9.08 5.99
C LYS A 233 8.09 -7.88 5.88
N THR A 234 8.38 -7.42 4.67
CA THR A 234 9.21 -6.22 4.45
C THR A 234 8.56 -4.96 5.06
N GLY A 235 7.25 -4.78 4.86
CA GLY A 235 6.50 -3.69 5.47
C GLY A 235 6.47 -3.78 7.01
N ALA A 236 6.34 -4.98 7.55
CA ALA A 236 6.35 -5.22 9.00
C ALA A 236 7.73 -4.96 9.62
N ARG A 237 8.81 -5.25 8.89
CA ARG A 237 10.17 -4.86 9.29
C ARG A 237 10.32 -3.34 9.32
N LEU A 238 9.77 -2.63 8.33
CA LEU A 238 9.77 -1.17 8.32
C LEU A 238 8.99 -0.60 9.52
N TYR A 239 7.79 -1.12 9.78
CA TYR A 239 7.00 -0.77 10.96
C TYR A 239 7.83 -0.92 12.24
N TYR A 240 8.47 -2.08 12.44
CA TYR A 240 9.30 -2.32 13.63
C TYR A 240 10.49 -1.35 13.74
N GLN A 241 11.16 -1.06 12.62
CA GLN A 241 12.27 -0.11 12.61
C GLN A 241 11.81 1.30 12.98
N LEU A 242 10.68 1.77 12.43
CA LEU A 242 10.11 3.06 12.81
C LEU A 242 9.73 3.12 14.30
N GLU A 243 9.06 2.07 14.79
CA GLU A 243 8.65 1.95 16.20
C GLU A 243 9.83 1.97 17.16
N THR A 244 10.94 1.33 16.80
CA THR A 244 12.13 1.22 17.67
C THR A 244 13.19 2.29 17.42
N SER A 245 13.10 3.03 16.33
CA SER A 245 14.07 4.06 15.99
C SER A 245 14.02 5.22 16.99
N LYS A 246 15.20 5.60 17.49
CA LYS A 246 15.38 6.77 18.37
C LYS A 246 15.50 8.08 17.59
N SER A 247 15.50 7.99 16.26
CA SER A 247 15.59 9.14 15.38
C SER A 247 14.34 10.03 15.46
N ARG A 248 14.42 11.21 14.86
CA ARG A 248 13.25 12.10 14.75
C ARG A 248 12.15 11.46 13.90
N LEU A 249 12.53 10.73 12.84
CA LEU A 249 11.59 10.00 12.01
C LEU A 249 10.80 8.95 12.81
N GLY A 250 11.47 8.17 13.67
CA GLY A 250 10.80 7.23 14.58
C GLY A 250 9.87 7.91 15.59
N THR A 251 10.27 9.08 16.09
CA THR A 251 9.42 9.87 17.01
C THR A 251 8.16 10.39 16.33
N MET A 252 8.29 10.87 15.09
CA MET A 252 7.16 11.32 14.28
C MET A 252 6.23 10.16 13.93
N TRP A 253 6.79 8.98 13.63
CA TRP A 253 5.99 7.78 13.38
C TRP A 253 5.16 7.42 14.60
N ARG A 254 5.76 7.30 15.79
CA ARG A 254 5.03 6.97 17.02
C ARG A 254 3.90 7.97 17.34
N ALA A 255 4.15 9.27 17.11
CA ALA A 255 3.12 10.30 17.28
C ALA A 255 1.99 10.18 16.23
N GLN A 256 2.35 9.86 14.99
CA GLN A 256 1.38 9.59 13.93
C GLN A 256 0.57 8.31 14.22
N GLU A 257 1.21 7.23 14.66
CA GLU A 257 0.52 5.97 15.00
C GLU A 257 -0.45 6.16 16.16
N ALA A 258 -0.05 6.92 17.19
CA ALA A 258 -0.90 7.19 18.35
C ALA A 258 -2.17 7.98 18.00
N SER A 259 -2.10 8.87 17.00
CA SER A 259 -3.23 9.70 16.57
C SER A 259 -4.08 9.04 15.50
N ASP A 260 -3.44 8.42 14.50
CA ASP A 260 -4.09 7.77 13.37
C ASP A 260 -3.20 6.62 12.85
N PRO A 261 -3.40 5.40 13.39
CA PRO A 261 -2.60 4.23 13.02
C PRO A 261 -2.81 3.77 11.57
N THR A 262 -3.88 4.22 10.92
CA THR A 262 -4.18 3.85 9.53
C THR A 262 -3.63 4.86 8.53
N LEU A 263 -3.12 6.01 8.97
CA LEU A 263 -2.75 7.19 8.16
C LEU A 263 -3.90 7.80 7.34
N MET A 264 -5.07 7.18 7.27
CA MET A 264 -6.10 7.53 6.29
C MET A 264 -6.75 8.90 6.58
N GLN A 265 -6.87 9.27 7.85
CA GLN A 265 -7.43 10.57 8.24
C GLN A 265 -6.36 11.67 8.13
N SER A 266 -5.11 11.30 8.36
CA SER A 266 -3.99 12.23 8.47
C SER A 266 -3.39 12.64 7.13
N LEU A 267 -3.66 11.93 6.03
CA LEU A 267 -3.07 12.25 4.71
C LEU A 267 -3.25 13.71 4.27
N ASN A 268 -4.35 14.36 4.67
CA ASN A 268 -4.62 15.76 4.33
C ASN A 268 -4.36 16.74 5.48
N ALA A 269 -4.11 16.24 6.70
CA ALA A 269 -4.04 17.04 7.93
C ALA A 269 -2.65 17.04 8.57
N ASN A 270 -1.85 15.99 8.34
CA ASN A 270 -0.49 15.86 8.84
C ASN A 270 0.47 15.76 7.66
N PRO A 271 1.41 16.71 7.49
CA PRO A 271 2.38 16.71 6.39
C PRO A 271 3.36 15.54 6.43
N SER A 272 3.46 14.82 7.55
CA SER A 272 4.29 13.62 7.66
C SER A 272 3.57 12.36 7.19
N ALA A 273 2.23 12.36 7.15
CA ALA A 273 1.45 11.19 6.80
C ALA A 273 1.64 10.74 5.34
N PRO A 274 1.67 11.65 4.33
CA PRO A 274 2.04 11.27 2.96
C PRO A 274 3.40 10.61 2.86
N TYR A 275 4.40 11.12 3.59
CA TYR A 275 5.74 10.54 3.62
C TYR A 275 5.74 9.11 4.19
N PHE A 276 5.06 8.86 5.32
CA PHE A 276 4.93 7.51 5.87
C PHE A 276 4.15 6.59 4.94
N ASP A 277 3.08 7.09 4.34
CA ASP A 277 2.30 6.34 3.35
C ASP A 277 3.18 5.91 2.16
N LEU A 278 4.02 6.81 1.63
CA LEU A 278 5.01 6.50 0.59
C LEU A 278 6.08 5.51 1.07
N MET A 279 6.59 5.67 2.30
CA MET A 279 7.54 4.74 2.90
C MET A 279 6.97 3.33 2.95
N PHE A 280 5.72 3.14 3.38
CA PHE A 280 5.10 1.82 3.43
C PHE A 280 4.75 1.27 2.05
N ARG A 281 4.28 2.11 1.13
CA ARG A 281 4.09 1.72 -0.29
C ARG A 281 5.39 1.26 -0.95
N LYS A 282 6.53 1.79 -0.51
CA LYS A 282 7.89 1.42 -0.95
C LYS A 282 8.78 0.97 0.22
N ALA A 283 8.39 -0.10 0.92
CA ALA A 283 9.01 -0.47 2.19
C ALA A 283 10.53 -0.65 2.17
N THR A 284 11.13 -1.24 1.12
CA THR A 284 12.59 -1.34 0.99
C THR A 284 13.27 0.03 1.04
N PHE A 285 12.66 1.02 0.40
CA PHE A 285 13.15 2.38 0.39
C PHE A 285 12.87 3.09 1.73
N GLY A 286 11.71 2.84 2.35
CA GLY A 286 11.44 3.27 3.72
C GLY A 286 12.47 2.75 4.72
N LEU A 287 12.89 1.49 4.62
CA LEU A 287 13.94 0.92 5.46
C LEU A 287 15.27 1.68 5.29
N ASN A 288 15.63 2.02 4.05
CA ASN A 288 16.81 2.84 3.79
C ASN A 288 16.68 4.25 4.40
N ALA A 289 15.51 4.87 4.28
CA ALA A 289 15.23 6.18 4.86
C ALA A 289 15.39 6.19 6.38
N VAL A 290 14.93 5.15 7.09
CA VAL A 290 15.16 5.01 8.54
C VAL A 290 16.65 4.91 8.84
N ASN A 291 17.38 4.03 8.16
CA ASN A 291 18.82 3.86 8.36
C ASN A 291 19.61 5.16 8.12
N LEU A 292 19.24 5.96 7.12
CA LEU A 292 19.87 7.23 6.83
C LEU A 292 19.53 8.29 7.89
N ASN A 293 18.28 8.36 8.34
CA ASN A 293 17.86 9.30 9.38
C ASN A 293 18.57 9.00 10.73
N GLU A 294 18.78 7.72 11.06
CA GLU A 294 19.55 7.30 12.24
C GLU A 294 21.02 7.71 12.18
N LYS A 295 21.57 7.84 10.97
CA LYS A 295 22.94 8.36 10.74
C LYS A 295 22.99 9.89 10.66
N GLY A 296 21.87 10.58 10.88
CA GLY A 296 21.79 12.05 10.78
C GLY A 296 21.82 12.57 9.35
N VAL A 297 21.54 11.72 8.35
CA VAL A 297 21.56 12.07 6.93
C VAL A 297 20.17 12.48 6.45
N ASN A 298 20.10 13.57 5.67
CA ASN A 298 18.87 14.02 5.00
C ASN A 298 18.45 13.01 3.93
N HIS A 299 17.16 12.82 3.72
CA HIS A 299 16.66 11.88 2.72
C HIS A 299 15.42 12.41 2.02
N VAL A 300 15.40 12.33 0.68
CA VAL A 300 14.19 12.55 -0.11
C VAL A 300 13.77 11.25 -0.75
N MET A 301 12.46 11.03 -0.69
CA MET A 301 11.82 9.97 -1.41
C MET A 301 11.39 10.45 -2.79
N THR A 302 12.11 10.02 -3.83
CA THR A 302 11.62 10.18 -5.20
C THR A 302 10.60 9.08 -5.48
N GLY A 303 9.32 9.45 -5.44
CA GLY A 303 8.24 8.60 -5.93
C GLY A 303 7.96 8.92 -7.40
N PRO A 304 7.66 7.93 -8.26
CA PRO A 304 6.76 8.18 -9.37
C PRO A 304 5.35 8.27 -8.75
N LEU A 305 5.08 9.32 -7.96
CA LEU A 305 3.70 9.77 -7.82
C LEU A 305 3.41 10.50 -9.12
N LYS A 306 3.26 9.75 -10.21
CA LYS A 306 2.53 10.23 -11.37
C LYS A 306 1.07 9.94 -11.04
N HIS A 307 0.42 10.78 -10.23
CA HIS A 307 -1.04 10.83 -10.26
C HIS A 307 -1.52 11.40 -11.61
N ALA A 308 -0.65 12.14 -12.30
CA ALA A 308 -0.79 12.56 -13.69
C ALA A 308 0.56 12.43 -14.45
N PRO A 309 0.55 12.32 -15.80
CA PRO A 309 1.76 12.14 -16.63
C PRO A 309 2.85 13.21 -16.47
N ASP A 310 2.48 14.37 -15.92
CA ASP A 310 3.22 15.63 -15.76
C ASP A 310 3.58 15.98 -14.30
N GLU A 311 3.21 15.15 -13.32
CA GLU A 311 3.57 15.41 -11.93
C GLU A 311 5.08 15.23 -11.69
N THR A 312 5.64 16.22 -11.01
CA THR A 312 7.08 16.45 -10.82
C THR A 312 7.44 16.60 -9.33
N TYR A 313 6.54 16.22 -8.42
CA TYR A 313 6.69 16.42 -6.99
C TYR A 313 7.45 15.26 -6.31
N PHE A 314 8.36 15.59 -5.40
CA PHE A 314 9.07 14.65 -4.53
C PHE A 314 8.78 14.95 -3.07
N GLU A 315 8.56 13.93 -2.27
CA GLU A 315 8.31 14.06 -0.83
C GLU A 315 9.55 13.60 -0.04
N GLY A 316 9.88 14.27 1.04
CA GLY A 316 11.08 13.95 1.81
C GLY A 316 10.99 14.30 3.28
N ILE A 317 12.05 13.93 3.99
CA ILE A 317 12.25 14.34 5.36
C ILE A 317 13.73 14.65 5.61
N THR A 318 14.00 15.80 6.22
CA THR A 318 15.37 16.12 6.65
C THR A 318 15.82 15.21 7.80
N SER A 319 17.12 15.18 8.09
CA SER A 319 17.69 14.50 9.25
C SER A 319 17.11 15.03 10.57
N LYS A 320 16.68 16.29 10.58
CA LYS A 320 15.98 16.94 11.68
C LYS A 320 14.47 16.63 11.71
N GLY A 321 13.99 15.73 10.85
CA GLY A 321 12.59 15.35 10.75
C GLY A 321 11.66 16.44 10.24
N VAL A 322 12.17 17.34 9.39
CA VAL A 322 11.33 18.37 8.75
C VAL A 322 10.80 17.79 7.45
N PRO A 323 9.47 17.61 7.28
CA PRO A 323 8.88 17.21 6.00
C PRO A 323 9.19 18.24 4.93
N ILE A 324 9.52 17.76 3.73
CA ILE A 324 9.79 18.61 2.57
C ILE A 324 9.04 18.10 1.33
N ILE A 325 8.62 19.04 0.48
CA ILE A 325 8.08 18.76 -0.85
C ILE A 325 8.93 19.52 -1.85
N LEU A 326 9.32 18.88 -2.95
CA LEU A 326 10.08 19.47 -4.04
C LEU A 326 9.31 19.36 -5.33
N ASP A 327 9.11 20.46 -6.04
CA ASP A 327 8.50 20.49 -7.37
C ASP A 327 9.60 20.65 -8.43
N SER A 328 9.83 19.59 -9.20
CA SER A 328 10.83 19.62 -10.25
C SER A 328 10.44 20.41 -11.50
N SER A 329 9.15 20.68 -11.73
CA SER A 329 8.69 21.53 -12.84
C SER A 329 8.94 23.01 -12.54
N THR A 330 8.65 23.45 -11.31
CA THR A 330 8.81 24.87 -10.93
C THR A 330 10.14 25.17 -10.26
N ASN A 331 10.95 24.15 -9.95
CA ASN A 331 12.23 24.29 -9.26
C ASN A 331 12.08 24.92 -7.86
N LYS A 332 10.96 24.64 -7.20
CA LYS A 332 10.63 25.14 -5.87
C LYS A 332 10.61 23.99 -4.86
N GLY A 333 11.03 24.30 -3.64
CA GLY A 333 10.89 23.40 -2.50
C GLY A 333 10.11 24.07 -1.39
N TRP A 334 9.41 23.27 -0.60
CA TRP A 334 8.73 23.69 0.61
C TRP A 334 9.15 22.79 1.75
N GLN A 335 9.20 23.35 2.94
CA GLN A 335 9.45 22.64 4.19
C GLN A 335 8.35 22.96 5.19
N TYR A 336 7.97 21.99 6.00
CA TYR A 336 6.94 22.18 7.01
C TYR A 336 7.55 22.59 8.35
N ILE A 337 7.41 23.87 8.71
CA ILE A 337 7.96 24.46 9.93
C ILE A 337 6.84 25.20 10.66
N ASN A 338 6.77 25.06 11.99
CA ASN A 338 5.80 25.79 12.83
C ASN A 338 4.34 25.67 12.35
N GLY A 339 3.93 24.49 11.90
CA GLY A 339 2.54 24.23 11.51
C GLY A 339 2.15 24.70 10.10
N HIS A 340 3.09 25.24 9.31
CA HIS A 340 2.81 25.71 7.95
C HIS A 340 3.92 25.32 6.97
N TRP A 341 3.55 25.24 5.69
CA TRP A 341 4.52 25.10 4.61
C TRP A 341 5.20 26.45 4.35
N ALA A 342 6.52 26.49 4.50
CA ALA A 342 7.35 27.62 4.17
C ALA A 342 8.23 27.28 2.96
N PRO A 343 8.57 28.24 2.09
CA PRO A 343 9.57 28.02 1.05
C PRO A 343 10.87 27.47 1.66
N LEU A 344 11.46 26.50 0.98
CA LEU A 344 12.76 25.97 1.36
C LEU A 344 13.80 27.01 0.94
N ASP A 345 14.36 27.71 1.93
CA ASP A 345 15.37 28.72 1.68
C ASP A 345 16.71 28.04 1.35
N ASN A 346 17.19 28.26 0.12
CA ASN A 346 18.49 27.78 -0.36
C ASN A 346 19.68 28.34 0.46
N SER A 347 19.46 29.36 1.30
CA SER A 347 20.48 29.91 2.22
C SER A 347 20.80 29.00 3.42
N SER A 348 19.92 28.03 3.73
CA SER A 348 19.98 27.24 4.97
C SER A 348 20.80 25.94 4.90
N GLY A 349 21.49 25.68 3.78
CA GLY A 349 22.39 24.52 3.63
C GLY A 349 21.71 23.18 3.33
N ALA A 350 20.40 23.15 3.02
CA ALA A 350 19.79 22.04 2.31
C ALA A 350 20.15 22.18 0.82
N PHE A 351 21.32 21.69 0.42
CA PHE A 351 21.81 21.81 -0.95
C PHE A 351 21.03 20.93 -1.91
N ILE A 352 19.85 21.40 -2.31
CA ILE A 352 19.13 20.82 -3.43
C ILE A 352 19.75 21.40 -4.70
N HIS A 353 20.61 20.65 -5.39
CA HIS A 353 21.22 21.08 -6.65
C HIS A 353 20.89 20.11 -7.77
N LYS A 354 20.80 20.63 -9.01
CA LYS A 354 20.71 19.78 -10.19
C LYS A 354 22.10 19.35 -10.62
N ASP A 355 22.30 18.07 -10.92
CA ASP A 355 23.50 17.66 -11.64
C ASP A 355 23.46 18.17 -13.09
N LYS A 356 24.56 17.97 -13.80
CA LYS A 356 24.70 18.30 -15.23
C LYS A 356 23.67 17.62 -16.14
N ASN A 357 22.95 16.62 -15.65
CA ASN A 357 21.90 15.90 -16.37
C ASN A 357 20.49 16.35 -15.94
N GLY A 358 20.38 17.34 -15.05
CA GLY A 358 19.11 17.88 -14.57
C GLY A 358 18.49 17.10 -13.39
N HIS A 359 19.18 16.12 -12.81
CA HIS A 359 18.66 15.36 -11.66
C HIS A 359 18.87 16.12 -10.36
N TRP A 360 17.88 16.06 -9.48
CA TRP A 360 17.95 16.67 -8.15
C TRP A 360 18.79 15.83 -7.19
N HIS A 361 19.78 16.47 -6.57
CA HIS A 361 20.62 15.95 -5.49
C HIS A 361 20.41 16.79 -4.25
N ILE A 362 20.34 16.15 -3.09
CA ILE A 362 20.35 16.84 -1.78
C ILE A 362 21.71 16.57 -1.18
N ALA A 363 22.60 17.57 -1.15
CA ALA A 363 23.90 17.35 -0.56
C ALA A 363 23.73 17.06 0.93
N ALA A 364 24.00 15.82 1.32
CA ALA A 364 24.37 15.50 2.68
C ALA A 364 25.71 16.19 2.94
N LEU A 365 25.74 17.19 3.83
CA LEU A 365 26.99 17.60 4.44
C LEU A 365 27.56 16.34 5.12
N THR A 366 28.67 15.86 4.58
CA THR A 366 29.42 14.63 4.89
C THR A 366 29.01 13.35 4.11
N ASN A 367 29.83 13.07 3.09
CA ASN A 367 30.00 11.82 2.32
C ASN A 367 29.04 11.58 1.12
N PRO A 368 29.51 11.78 -0.14
CA PRO A 368 28.71 11.63 -1.35
C PRO A 368 28.62 10.14 -1.73
N SER A 369 27.77 9.40 -1.02
CA SER A 369 27.35 8.07 -1.50
C SER A 369 25.85 7.90 -1.31
N SER A 370 25.20 7.55 -2.42
CA SER A 370 23.82 7.05 -2.56
C SER A 370 22.66 8.06 -2.58
N PHE A 371 22.57 8.84 -3.65
CA PHE A 371 21.28 9.02 -4.34
C PHE A 371 21.09 7.82 -5.26
N TYR A 372 20.20 6.89 -4.90
CA TYR A 372 19.62 5.98 -5.88
C TYR A 372 18.35 6.64 -6.42
N ALA A 373 18.51 7.47 -7.45
CA ALA A 373 17.48 7.56 -8.47
C ALA A 373 17.58 6.24 -9.23
N ASP A 374 16.62 5.35 -9.06
CA ASP A 374 16.56 4.17 -9.90
C ASP A 374 16.32 4.68 -11.32
N ASN A 375 17.38 4.66 -12.13
CA ASN A 375 17.27 4.87 -13.56
C ASN A 375 16.31 3.81 -14.06
N ALA A 376 15.09 4.24 -14.40
CA ALA A 376 14.17 3.52 -15.24
C ALA A 376 14.82 3.36 -16.63
N SER A 377 15.79 2.45 -16.76
CA SER A 377 16.36 2.01 -18.04
C SER A 377 17.23 0.75 -18.00
N ALA A 378 17.46 0.08 -16.85
CA ALA A 378 18.26 -1.17 -16.83
C ALA A 378 17.60 -2.39 -16.15
N VAL A 379 16.35 -2.27 -15.70
CA VAL A 379 15.52 -3.43 -15.28
C VAL A 379 14.15 -3.42 -15.98
N ALA A 380 13.97 -2.52 -16.94
CA ALA A 380 12.72 -2.31 -17.67
C ALA A 380 12.42 -3.40 -18.72
N ASP A 381 13.31 -4.36 -18.97
CA ASP A 381 13.08 -5.48 -19.89
C ASP A 381 13.06 -6.88 -19.23
N SER A 382 13.16 -6.98 -17.90
CA SER A 382 13.09 -8.29 -17.23
C SER A 382 12.19 -8.38 -15.99
N LEU A 383 11.60 -7.27 -15.53
CA LEU A 383 10.61 -7.28 -14.43
C LEU A 383 9.20 -6.81 -14.84
N LEU A 384 9.00 -6.40 -16.09
CA LEU A 384 7.66 -6.20 -16.69
C LEU A 384 7.09 -7.47 -17.37
N THR A 385 7.79 -8.61 -17.26
CA THR A 385 7.33 -9.93 -17.75
C THR A 385 7.02 -10.94 -16.65
N GLN A 386 7.03 -10.56 -15.38
CA GLN A 386 6.53 -11.41 -14.29
C GLN A 386 5.34 -10.77 -13.57
N THR A 387 4.21 -10.83 -14.27
CA THR A 387 2.89 -11.20 -13.74
C THR A 387 2.78 -11.29 -12.21
N SER A 388 2.43 -10.18 -11.57
CA SER A 388 1.73 -10.25 -10.28
C SER A 388 0.25 -10.55 -10.54
N ALA A 389 -0.01 -11.79 -10.98
CA ALA A 389 -1.36 -12.33 -11.08
C ALA A 389 -1.84 -12.65 -9.66
N TYR A 390 -2.61 -11.72 -9.08
CA TYR A 390 -3.25 -11.88 -7.79
C TYR A 390 -4.46 -12.81 -7.95
N TRP A 391 -4.32 -14.06 -7.50
CA TRP A 391 -5.42 -15.01 -7.43
C TRP A 391 -6.00 -15.01 -6.02
N MET A 392 -7.21 -14.45 -5.86
CA MET A 392 -8.10 -14.87 -4.77
C MET A 392 -8.81 -16.14 -5.23
N VAL A 393 -8.54 -17.25 -4.55
CA VAL A 393 -9.16 -18.54 -4.86
C VAL A 393 -10.47 -18.61 -4.07
N ALA A 394 -11.59 -18.63 -4.80
CA ALA A 394 -12.90 -18.97 -4.28
C ALA A 394 -12.85 -20.35 -3.59
N GLY A 395 -13.56 -20.46 -2.47
CA GLY A 395 -13.71 -21.71 -1.71
C GLY A 395 -14.27 -22.86 -2.53
#